data_AF-A0A935P7D6-F1
#
_entry.id   AF-A0A935P7D6-F1
#
_cell.length_a   1.000
_cell.length_b   1.000
_cell.length_c   1.000
_cell.angle_alpha   90.00
_cell.angle_beta   90.00
_cell.angle_gamma   90.00
#
_symmetry.space_group_name_H-M   'P 1'
#
loop_
_entity.id
_entity.type
_entity.pdbx_description
1 polymer ?
#
loop_
_entity_poly.entity_id
_entity_poly.type
_entity_poly.pdbx_seq_one_letter_code
_entity_poly.pdbx_strand_id
1 'polypeptide(L)' 'MAATPIEAEGRSLTVTASFGIASRSVAGENLEHLLTFADRALYRAKDLGRNRVEVHASV' A
#
# COMPACT_ATOMS: atom_id res chain seq x y z
N MET A 1 5.73 -12.85 0.21
CA MET A 1 4.99 -12.33 -0.97
C MET A 1 5.75 -12.79 -2.21
N ALA A 2 5.05 -13.32 -3.22
CA ALA A 2 5.68 -13.84 -4.42
C ALA A 2 6.04 -12.69 -5.38
N ALA A 3 7.28 -12.65 -5.86
CA ALA A 3 7.70 -11.75 -6.92
C ALA A 3 7.67 -12.54 -8.22
N THR A 4 6.50 -12.59 -8.88
CA THR A 4 6.41 -13.15 -10.24
C THR A 4 7.18 -12.21 -11.17
N PRO A 5 8.23 -12.69 -11.86
CA PRO A 5 9.00 -11.83 -12.75
C PRO A 5 8.14 -11.29 -13.89
N ILE A 6 8.37 -10.03 -14.24
CA ILE A 6 7.75 -9.39 -15.39
C ILE A 6 8.78 -9.37 -16.52
N GLU A 7 8.43 -9.93 -17.66
CA GLU A 7 9.25 -9.82 -18.87
C GLU A 7 8.99 -8.49 -19.58
N ALA A 8 10.01 -7.66 -19.71
CA ALA A 8 9.97 -6.39 -20.41
C ALA A 8 11.23 -6.18 -21.24
N GLU A 9 11.09 -5.90 -22.54
CA GLU A 9 12.22 -5.65 -23.45
C GLU A 9 13.30 -6.76 -23.46
N GLY A 10 12.87 -8.02 -23.33
CA GLY A 10 13.78 -9.17 -23.27
C GLY A 10 14.55 -9.29 -21.95
N ARG A 11 14.12 -8.59 -20.89
CA ARG A 11 14.68 -8.66 -19.54
C ARG A 11 13.61 -9.12 -18.55
N SER A 12 14.02 -9.98 -17.62
CA SER A 12 13.19 -10.41 -16.50
C SER A 12 13.36 -9.47 -15.32
N LEU A 13 12.28 -8.78 -14.92
CA LEU A 13 12.27 -7.82 -13.83
C LEU A 13 11.58 -8.41 -12.61
N THR A 14 12.32 -8.49 -11.50
CA THR A 14 11.72 -8.82 -10.20
C THR A 14 11.19 -7.54 -9.57
N VAL A 15 9.86 -7.39 -9.52
CA VAL A 15 9.20 -6.26 -8.88
C VAL A 15 8.48 -6.68 -7.61
N THR A 16 8.38 -5.74 -6.67
CA THR A 16 7.56 -5.90 -5.46
C THR A 16 6.65 -4.68 -5.34
N ALA A 17 5.57 -4.83 -4.57
CA ALA A 17 4.63 -3.75 -4.32
C ALA A 17 4.46 -3.54 -2.82
N SER A 18 4.22 -2.29 -2.42
CA SER A 18 3.83 -1.94 -1.05
C SER A 18 2.44 -1.35 -1.09
N PHE A 19 1.64 -1.61 -0.06
CA PHE A 19 0.24 -1.19 -0.02
C PHE A 19 -0.08 -0.53 1.32
N GLY A 20 -0.90 0.52 1.27
CA GLY A 20 -1.50 1.14 2.44
C GLY A 20 -3.00 0.93 2.43
N ILE A 21 -3.56 0.49 3.56
CA ILE A 21 -4.99 0.25 3.72
C ILE A 21 -5.55 1.23 4.73
N ALA A 22 -6.71 1.80 4.41
CA ALA A 22 -7.56 2.49 5.37
C ALA A 22 -8.99 1.96 5.24
N SER A 23 -9.68 1.86 6.36
CA SER A 23 -11.07 1.44 6.43
C SER A 23 -11.88 2.51 7.12
N ARG A 24 -13.12 2.70 6.65
CA ARG A 24 -14.06 3.59 7.30
C ARG A 24 -14.44 3.06 8.69
N SER A 25 -14.19 3.82 9.74
CA SER A 25 -14.52 3.43 11.12
C SER A 25 -15.86 4.01 11.59
N VAL A 26 -16.28 5.14 11.02
CA VAL A 26 -17.52 5.84 11.38
C VAL A 26 -18.36 6.20 10.16
N ALA A 27 -19.69 6.23 10.34
CA ALA A 27 -20.57 6.70 9.29
C ALA A 27 -20.31 8.19 8.99
N GLY A 28 -20.26 8.54 7.70
CA GLY A 28 -20.02 9.92 7.26
C GLY A 28 -18.55 10.31 7.07
N GLU A 29 -17.60 9.41 7.29
CA GLU A 29 -16.19 9.66 6.98
C GLU A 29 -16.00 9.95 5.49
N ASN A 30 -15.29 11.05 5.19
CA ASN A 30 -15.04 11.52 3.83
C ASN A 30 -14.05 10.58 3.11
N LEU A 31 -14.32 10.28 1.84
CA LEU A 31 -13.43 9.53 0.96
C LEU A 31 -12.02 10.15 0.88
N GLU A 32 -11.92 11.48 0.83
CA GLU A 32 -10.63 12.18 0.76
C GLU A 32 -9.76 11.90 1.99
N HIS A 33 -10.38 11.78 3.17
CA HIS A 33 -9.67 11.40 4.39
C HIS A 33 -9.22 9.94 4.34
N LEU A 34 -10.08 9.03 3.88
CA LEU A 34 -9.71 7.61 3.71
C LEU A 34 -8.54 7.43 2.73
N LEU A 35 -8.55 8.16 1.62
CA LEU A 35 -7.43 8.17 0.66
C LEU A 35 -6.15 8.70 1.31
N THR A 36 -6.23 9.79 2.07
CA THR A 36 -5.09 10.34 2.80
C THR A 36 -4.54 9.35 3.82
N PHE A 37 -5.40 8.63 4.54
CA PHE A 37 -4.99 7.62 5.51
C PHE A 37 -4.35 6.39 4.84
N ALA A 38 -4.92 5.94 3.72
CA ALA A 38 -4.36 4.85 2.94
C ALA A 38 -2.96 5.23 2.39
N ASP A 39 -2.79 6.46 1.90
CA ASP A 39 -1.49 6.94 1.42
C ASP A 39 -0.46 7.04 2.56
N ARG A 40 -0.85 7.53 3.74
CA ARG A 40 0.02 7.52 4.92
C ARG A 40 0.48 6.11 5.30
N ALA A 41 -0.45 5.13 5.28
CA ALA A 41 -0.09 3.74 5.50
C ALA A 41 0.85 3.21 4.39
N LEU A 42 0.64 3.58 3.14
CA LEU A 42 1.51 3.20 2.02
C LEU A 42 2.93 3.73 2.21
N TYR A 43 3.08 4.99 2.63
CA TYR A 43 4.39 5.55 2.95
C TYR A 43 5.06 4.83 4.11
N ARG A 44 4.31 4.51 5.18
CA ARG A 44 4.83 3.65 6.26
C ARG A 44 5.32 2.31 5.74
N ALA A 45 4.60 1.67 4.81
CA ALA A 45 5.01 0.41 4.22
C ALA A 45 6.35 0.54 3.46
N LYS A 46 6.55 1.66 2.76
CA LYS A 46 7.80 1.97 2.07
C LYS A 46 8.96 2.22 3.04
N ASP A 47 8.71 2.92 4.14
CA ASP A 47 9.73 3.29 5.12
C ASP A 47 10.16 2.08 5.98
N LEU A 48 9.24 1.18 6.31
CA LEU A 48 9.50 -0.04 7.08
C LEU A 48 10.13 -1.18 6.27
N GLY A 49 10.60 -0.91 5.05
CA GLY A 49 11.34 -1.89 4.25
C GLY A 49 10.63 -2.41 3.00
N ARG A 50 9.54 -1.76 2.56
CA ARG A 50 8.79 -2.09 1.33
C ARG A 50 8.26 -3.54 1.33
N ASN A 51 7.73 -3.97 0.18
CA ASN A 51 7.17 -5.30 -0.07
C ASN A 51 6.25 -5.79 1.06
N ARG A 52 5.37 -4.90 1.52
CA ARG A 52 4.48 -5.14 2.67
C ARG A 52 3.21 -4.32 2.59
N VAL A 53 2.28 -4.70 3.45
CA VAL A 53 1.01 -4.02 3.65
C VAL A 53 1.02 -3.38 5.03
N GLU A 54 0.66 -2.10 5.11
CA GLU A 54 0.44 -1.39 6.37
C GLU A 54 -1.00 -0.91 6.43
N VAL A 55 -1.56 -0.88 7.64
CA VAL A 55 -2.95 -0.47 7.87
C VAL A 55 -2.96 0.80 8.73
N HIS A 56 -3.77 1.77 8.31
CA HIS A 56 -4.09 2.92 9.13
C HIS A 56 -5.16 2.52 10.15
N ALA A 57 -4.81 2.48 11.43
CA ALA A 57 -5.76 2.26 12.51
C ALA A 57 -6.45 3.57 12.86
N SER A 58 -7.77 3.63 12.68
CA SER A 58 -8.61 4.67 13.26
C SER A 58 -8.99 4.21 14.67
N VAL A 59 -8.34 4.77 15.69
CA VAL A 59 -8.77 4.63 17.09
C VAL A 59 -9.84 5.66 17.41
#